data_AF-A0A2Z6ZTY9-F1
#
_entry.id   AF-A0A2Z6ZTY9-F1
#
_cell.length_a   1.000
_cell.length_b   1.000
_cell.length_c   1.000
_cell.angle_alpha   90.00
_cell.angle_beta   90.00
_cell.angle_gamma   90.00
#
_symmetry.space_group_name_H-M   'P 1'
#
loop_
_entity.id
_entity.type
_entity.pdbx_description
1 polymer ?
#
loop_
_entity_poly.entity_id
_entity_poly.type
_entity_poly.pdbx_seq_one_letter_code
_entity_poly.pdbx_strand_id
1 'polypeptide(L)' 'MKELNEQLQELLDKGFIRPSFSPWGAPVLFVKDKDGSMRPCIGYRGLNKLTVKNKYHLPRIRICLISFRGQQFF' A
#
# COMPACT_ATOMS: atom_id res chain seq x y z
N MET A 1 -11.33 -17.19 3.37
CA MET A 1 -11.92 -16.43 4.51
C MET A 1 -11.07 -16.49 5.78
N LYS A 2 -10.46 -17.63 6.14
CA LYS A 2 -9.54 -17.69 7.29
C LYS A 2 -8.35 -16.73 7.17
N GLU A 3 -7.64 -16.78 6.04
CA GLU A 3 -6.49 -15.89 5.77
C GLU A 3 -6.85 -14.39 5.83
N LEU A 4 -8.05 -14.01 5.37
CA LEU A 4 -8.54 -12.63 5.47
C LEU A 4 -8.73 -12.21 6.92
N ASN A 5 -9.36 -13.07 7.73
CA ASN A 5 -9.61 -12.78 9.13
C ASN A 5 -8.30 -12.73 9.93
N GLU A 6 -7.37 -13.64 9.67
CA GLU A 6 -6.05 -13.67 10.30
C GLU A 6 -5.27 -12.38 10.00
N GLN A 7 -5.22 -11.95 8.73
CA GLN A 7 -4.54 -10.71 8.36
C GLN A 7 -5.25 -9.46 8.91
N LEU A 8 -6.58 -9.44 8.93
CA LEU A 8 -7.31 -8.34 9.57
C LEU A 8 -7.03 -8.28 11.06
N GLN A 9 -6.98 -9.42 11.74
CA GLN A 9 -6.64 -9.51 13.16
C GLN A 9 -5.23 -8.97 13.41
N GLU A 10 -4.24 -9.39 12.61
CA GLU A 10 -2.88 -8.86 12.73
C GLU A 10 -2.82 -7.33 12.52
N LEU A 11 -3.56 -6.81 11.55
CA LEU A 11 -3.61 -5.37 11.29
C LEU A 11 -4.32 -4.59 12.41
N LEU A 12 -5.32 -5.20 13.06
CA LEU A 12 -5.98 -4.67 14.24
C LEU A 12 -5.03 -4.69 15.45
N ASP A 13 -4.31 -5.78 15.67
CA ASP A 13 -3.37 -5.96 16.78
C ASP A 13 -2.17 -5.00 16.65
N LYS A 14 -1.70 -4.76 15.42
CA LYS A 14 -0.68 -3.74 15.10
C LYS A 14 -1.21 -2.31 15.21
N GLY A 15 -2.53 -2.13 15.34
CA GLY A 15 -3.17 -0.81 15.42
C GLY A 15 -3.22 -0.03 14.11
N PHE A 16 -2.98 -0.67 12.96
CA PHE A 16 -3.03 -0.01 11.65
C PHE A 16 -4.45 0.24 11.16
N ILE A 17 -5.41 -0.59 11.58
CA ILE A 17 -6.83 -0.44 11.24
C ILE A 17 -7.68 -0.46 12.50
N ARG A 18 -8.93 0.01 12.37
CA ARG A 18 -9.97 -0.08 13.40
C ARG A 18 -11.34 -0.27 12.75
N PRO A 19 -12.32 -0.85 13.46
CA PRO A 19 -13.70 -0.85 12.99
C PRO A 19 -14.16 0.58 12.71
N SER A 20 -14.88 0.78 11.61
CA SER A 20 -15.35 2.09 11.20
C SER A 20 -16.82 2.03 10.80
N PHE A 21 -17.55 3.12 11.08
CA PHE A 21 -18.94 3.33 10.65
C PHE A 21 -19.02 4.28 9.45
N SER A 22 -17.95 4.33 8.65
CA SER A 22 -17.88 5.24 7.50
C SER A 22 -18.91 4.85 6.43
N PRO A 23 -19.60 5.82 5.81
CA PRO A 23 -20.43 5.54 4.63
C PRO A 23 -19.60 5.15 3.40
N TRP A 24 -18.27 5.30 3.47
CA TRP A 24 -17.34 4.94 2.41
C TRP A 24 -16.77 3.53 2.62
N GLY A 25 -16.91 2.68 1.60
CA GLY A 25 -16.30 1.36 1.53
C GLY A 25 -15.50 1.18 0.25
N ALA A 26 -14.48 0.33 0.30
CA ALA A 26 -13.71 -0.10 -0.87
C ALA A 26 -13.54 -1.62 -0.85
N PRO A 27 -13.55 -2.29 -2.02
CA PRO A 27 -13.35 -3.73 -2.08
C PRO A 27 -11.92 -4.10 -1.70
N VAL A 28 -11.77 -5.20 -0.95
CA VAL A 28 -10.46 -5.82 -0.67
C VAL A 28 -10.22 -6.93 -1.68
N LEU A 29 -9.10 -6.87 -2.38
CA LEU A 29 -8.64 -7.86 -3.34
C LEU A 29 -7.45 -8.61 -2.75
N PHE A 30 -7.30 -9.89 -3.05
CA PHE A 30 -6.10 -10.63 -2.67
C PHE A 30 -5.21 -10.85 -3.88
N VAL A 31 -3.93 -10.57 -3.73
CA VAL A 31 -2.91 -10.81 -4.75
C VAL A 31 -1.89 -11.78 -4.18
N LYS A 32 -1.58 -12.83 -4.95
CA LYS A 32 -0.54 -13.79 -4.59
C LYS A 32 0.83 -13.22 -4.91
N ASP A 33 1.71 -13.20 -3.92
CA ASP A 33 3.12 -12.87 -4.10
C ASP A 33 3.91 -14.03 -4.70
N LYS A 34 5.12 -13.71 -5.15
CA LYS A 34 6.08 -14.70 -5.66
C LYS A 34 6.41 -15.77 -4.62
N ASP A 35 6.43 -15.38 -3.34
CA ASP A 35 6.73 -16.26 -2.21
C ASP A 35 5.53 -17.14 -1.81
N GLY A 36 4.42 -17.04 -2.56
CA GLY A 36 3.21 -17.82 -2.33
C GLY A 36 2.25 -17.25 -1.29
N SER A 37 2.68 -16.24 -0.53
CA SER A 37 1.83 -15.50 0.41
C SER A 37 0.75 -14.69 -0.31
N MET A 38 -0.37 -14.45 0.37
CA MET A 38 -1.45 -13.61 -0.14
C MET A 38 -1.36 -12.24 0.51
N ARG A 39 -1.38 -11.16 -0.27
CA ARG A 39 -1.43 -9.79 0.26
C ARG A 39 -2.81 -9.16 0.04
N PRO A 40 -3.40 -8.55 1.08
CA PRO A 40 -4.63 -7.79 0.92
C PRO A 40 -4.32 -6.47 0.22
N CYS A 41 -5.04 -6.18 -0.85
CA CYS A 41 -4.91 -5.02 -1.71
C CYS A 41 -6.27 -4.29 -1.75
N ILE A 42 -6.34 -3.11 -1.15
CA ILE A 42 -7.59 -2.34 -1.09
C ILE A 42 -7.76 -1.54 -2.38
N GLY A 43 -8.89 -1.72 -3.06
CA GLY A 43 -9.20 -1.12 -4.34
C GLY A 43 -9.59 0.36 -4.26
N TYR A 44 -8.65 1.25 -3.93
CA TYR A 44 -8.90 2.70 -3.79
C TYR A 44 -9.15 3.47 -5.10
N ARG A 45 -9.42 2.81 -6.22
CA ARG A 45 -9.58 3.48 -7.53
C ARG A 45 -10.69 4.53 -7.54
N GLY A 46 -11.81 4.28 -6.85
CA GLY A 46 -12.89 5.26 -6.70
C GLY A 46 -12.45 6.45 -5.85
N LEU A 47 -11.83 6.18 -4.70
CA LEU A 47 -11.34 7.20 -3.78
C LEU A 47 -10.26 8.10 -4.41
N ASN A 48 -9.33 7.52 -5.16
CA ASN A 48 -8.23 8.23 -5.82
C ASN A 48 -8.70 9.20 -6.93
N LYS A 49 -9.92 9.04 -7.45
CA LYS A 49 -10.50 9.98 -8.43
C LYS A 49 -11.09 11.21 -7.76
N LEU A 50 -11.56 11.08 -6.52
CA LEU A 50 -12.22 12.16 -5.77
C LEU A 50 -11.23 12.98 -4.93
N THR A 51 -10.12 12.37 -4.52
CA THR A 51 -9.10 13.04 -3.72
C THR A 51 -8.26 14.02 -4.54
N VAL A 52 -7.95 15.17 -3.95
CA VAL A 52 -7.06 16.16 -4.57
C VAL A 52 -5.65 15.57 -4.64
N LYS A 53 -5.09 15.53 -5.85
CA LYS A 53 -3.75 14.97 -6.08
C LYS A 53 -2.69 15.91 -5.50
N ASN A 54 -2.00 15.47 -4.44
CA ASN A 54 -0.82 16.16 -3.94
C ASN A 54 0.37 15.90 -4.87
N LYS A 55 0.54 16.74 -5.89
CA LYS A 55 1.62 16.63 -6.88
C LYS A 55 2.84 17.41 -6.39
N TYR A 56 3.85 16.70 -5.89
CA TYR A 56 5.16 17.27 -5.59
C TYR A 56 6.16 16.97 -6.72
N HIS A 57 7.11 17.88 -6.96
CA HIS A 57 8.15 17.68 -7.95
C HIS A 57 9.15 16.65 -7.44
N LEU A 58 9.09 15.43 -7.98
CA LEU A 58 10.10 14.41 -7.71
C LEU A 58 11.36 14.69 -8.56
N PRO A 59 12.56 14.55 -7.99
CA PRO A 59 13.79 14.66 -8.76
C PRO A 59 13.82 13.60 -9.86
N ARG A 60 14.39 13.97 -11.02
CA ARG A 60 14.53 13.05 -12.14
C ARG A 60 15.41 11.86 -11.74
N ILE A 61 15.05 10.66 -12.16
CA ILE A 61 15.78 9.42 -11.83
C ILE A 61 17.30 9.55 -12.05
N ARG A 62 17.72 10.19 -13.16
CA ARG A 62 19.14 10.44 -13.45
C ARG A 62 19.85 11.24 -12.35
N ILE A 63 19.18 12.22 -11.76
CA ILE A 63 19.72 13.04 -10.67
C ILE A 63 19.88 12.19 -9.41
N CYS A 64 18.87 11.38 -9.06
CA CYS A 64 19.01 10.42 -7.96
C CYS A 64 20.16 9.43 -8.19
N LEU A 65 20.32 8.89 -9.40
CA LEU A 65 21.39 7.91 -9.66
C LEU A 65 22.80 8.52 -9.61
N ILE A 66 22.95 9.83 -9.79
CA ILE A 66 24.25 10.51 -9.62
C ILE A 66 24.69 10.44 -8.15
N SER A 67 23.78 10.59 -7.18
CA SER A 67 24.14 10.53 -5.76
C SER A 67 24.60 9.15 -5.31
N PHE A 68 24.28 8.09 -6.07
CA PHE A 68 24.70 6.72 -5.80
C PHE A 68 25.99 6.31 -6.49
N ARG A 69 26.60 7.19 -7.32
CA ARG A 69 27.86 6.84 -7.99
C ARG A 69 28.98 6.65 -6.97
N GLY A 70 29.68 5.52 -7.08
CA GLY A 70 30.82 5.18 -6.23
C GLY A 70 30.46 4.42 -4.95
N GLN A 71 29.17 4.17 -4.69
CA GLN A 71 28.76 3.30 -3.59
C GLN A 71 28.95 1.82 -3.97
N GLN A 72 29.62 1.06 -3.11
CA GLN A 72 29.81 -0.40 -3.28
C GLN A 72 28.64 -1.22 -2.73
N PHE A 73 27.84 -0.64 -1.83
CA PHE A 73 26.70 -1.28 -1.17
C PHE A 73 25.51 -0.32 -1.17
N PHE A 74 24.30 -0.87 -1.23
CA PHE A 74 23.02 -0.14 -1.21
C PHE A 74 22.17 -0.59 -0.03
#